data_AF-A0A399FZ47-F1
#
_entry.id   AF-A0A399FZ47-F1
#
_cell.length_a   1.000
_cell.length_b   1.000
_cell.length_c   1.000
_cell.angle_alpha   90.00
_cell.angle_beta   90.00
_cell.angle_gamma   90.00
#
_symmetry.space_group_name_H-M   'P 1'
#
loop_
_entity.id
_entity.type
_entity.pdbx_description
1 polymer ?
#
loop_
_entity_poly.entity_id
_entity_poly.type
_entity_poly.pdbx_seq_one_letter_code
_entity_poly.pdbx_strand_id
1 'polypeptide(L)'
;MKFLIFCVVIFLGFPASAGTQETTRERVFTLEESIQLALKNNPQVLLAREELRRTTAMVMEARSGALPRLSAEAAYIRLDRLNMDSHRANLRLIQPLYAGGMIRGTIQAAELHHQAMEEGLHTVEAEITFRVKKGFYGILLAQELVAVRAEALNLLQSHYQTTKERFNKGEVPRFDLLRAEIEVINASSELIQVRSQLQSVENLFKNLLDLDLDSSFSLEGSLEYLPLQPDLNEALLKALEQRSEIRQLRLVSKMREKNIDVARSGHRPLISLFGNYEGLEGLPPTPDWDWNWNAGIMIEVPIFDGLMTRGRVGQARSEHEKSLLGLKDFKDRVRFEVRQAFLDLEKAREIIEFQLKNVQQAEENLKIVRERHRKGISTHLEVMGVHLALTKARTGYARALYEHLIGKASLERATGGRYRGSRE
;
A
#
# COMPACT_ATOMS: atom_id res chain seq x y z
N MET A 1 19.36 68.85 10.89
CA MET A 1 18.35 68.65 11.97
C MET A 1 18.46 67.22 12.46
N LYS A 2 18.90 67.04 13.71
CA LYS A 2 18.98 65.76 14.41
C LYS A 2 17.57 65.33 14.83
N PHE A 3 17.17 64.09 14.56
CA PHE A 3 16.08 63.44 15.29
C PHE A 3 16.58 62.12 15.87
N LEU A 4 16.63 62.13 17.20
CA LEU A 4 16.88 61.02 18.10
C LEU A 4 15.54 60.26 18.24
N ILE A 5 15.49 58.95 18.01
CA ILE A 5 14.38 58.11 18.47
C ILE A 5 14.95 56.90 19.22
N PHE A 6 14.36 56.71 20.39
CA PHE A 6 14.73 55.91 21.55
C PHE A 6 14.33 54.43 21.32
N CYS A 7 15.28 53.50 21.44
CA CYS A 7 14.97 52.06 21.51
C CYS A 7 14.63 51.68 22.95
N VAL A 8 13.36 51.42 23.23
CA VAL A 8 12.89 50.79 24.47
C VAL A 8 12.89 49.28 24.27
N VAL A 9 13.77 48.59 24.99
CA VAL A 9 13.79 47.13 25.12
C VAL A 9 12.73 46.75 26.17
N ILE A 10 11.63 46.13 25.72
CA ILE A 10 10.63 45.53 26.61
C ILE A 10 10.98 44.05 26.77
N PHE A 11 11.46 43.71 27.97
CA PHE A 11 11.67 42.34 28.43
C PHE A 11 10.31 41.77 28.87
N LEU A 12 9.62 41.04 27.99
CA LEU A 12 8.44 40.26 28.35
C LEU A 12 8.87 38.89 28.85
N GLY A 13 8.79 38.69 30.17
CA GLY A 13 8.97 37.39 30.81
C GLY A 13 7.88 36.43 30.37
N PHE A 14 8.26 35.39 29.63
CA PHE A 14 7.42 34.23 29.36
C PHE A 14 7.24 33.43 30.67
N PRO A 15 6.01 33.14 31.13
CA PRO A 15 5.80 32.13 32.14
C PRO A 15 6.19 30.77 31.54
N ALA A 16 7.05 30.05 32.27
CA ALA A 16 7.43 28.68 31.96
C ALA A 16 6.16 27.84 31.78
N SER A 17 5.95 27.35 30.56
CA SER A 17 4.93 26.35 30.28
C SER A 17 5.31 25.11 31.07
N ALA A 18 4.56 24.81 32.12
CA ALA A 18 4.61 23.54 32.80
C ALA A 18 4.30 22.48 31.74
N GLY A 19 5.33 21.68 31.40
CA GLY A 19 5.18 20.53 30.53
C GLY A 19 4.09 19.65 31.10
N THR A 20 2.92 19.70 30.46
CA THR A 20 1.88 18.71 30.65
C THR A 20 2.50 17.44 30.10
N GLN A 21 3.01 16.58 30.98
CA GLN A 21 3.22 15.18 30.65
C GLN A 21 1.83 14.67 30.29
N GLU A 22 1.49 14.72 28.99
CA GLU A 22 0.47 13.86 28.44
C GLU A 22 0.89 12.47 28.85
N THR A 23 0.17 11.93 29.84
CA THR A 23 0.20 10.51 30.14
C THR A 23 -0.15 9.85 28.83
N THR A 24 0.86 9.30 28.15
CA THR A 24 0.70 8.55 26.91
C THR A 24 -0.25 7.41 27.23
N ARG A 25 -1.55 7.63 27.04
CA ARG A 25 -2.55 6.57 27.12
C ARG A 25 -2.11 5.58 26.07
N GLU A 26 -1.69 4.41 26.53
CA GLU A 26 -1.33 3.30 25.67
C GLU A 26 -2.50 3.07 24.71
N ARG A 27 -2.29 3.35 23.43
CA ARG A 27 -3.35 3.24 22.44
C ARG A 27 -3.61 1.76 22.22
N VAL A 28 -4.82 1.34 22.55
CA VAL A 28 -5.32 0.02 22.22
C VAL A 28 -5.82 0.07 20.78
N PHE A 29 -5.34 -0.82 19.92
CA PHE A 29 -5.80 -0.93 18.54
C PHE A 29 -6.52 -2.24 18.31
N THR A 30 -7.74 -2.15 17.79
CA THR A 30 -8.42 -3.27 17.15
C THR A 30 -7.91 -3.47 15.72
N LEU A 31 -8.25 -4.62 15.11
CA LEU A 31 -7.92 -4.87 13.70
C LEU A 31 -8.56 -3.82 12.76
N GLU A 32 -9.82 -3.45 13.02
CA GLU A 32 -10.57 -2.50 12.21
C GLU A 32 -9.94 -1.10 12.27
N GLU A 33 -9.63 -0.61 13.48
CA GLU A 33 -8.96 0.66 13.68
C GLU A 33 -7.57 0.69 13.03
N SER A 34 -6.83 -0.42 13.12
CA SER A 34 -5.52 -0.56 12.47
C SER A 34 -5.64 -0.43 10.95
N ILE A 35 -6.65 -1.05 10.34
CA ILE A 35 -6.90 -0.94 8.89
C ILE A 35 -7.26 0.50 8.54
N GLN A 36 -8.20 1.12 9.26
CA GLN A 36 -8.61 2.49 8.99
C GLN A 36 -7.45 3.49 9.13
N LEU A 37 -6.62 3.33 10.16
CA LEU A 37 -5.45 4.17 10.38
C LEU A 37 -4.43 4.00 9.25
N ALA A 38 -4.15 2.77 8.83
CA ALA A 38 -3.26 2.49 7.71
C ALA A 38 -3.80 3.09 6.40
N LEU A 39 -5.09 2.91 6.09
CA LEU A 39 -5.69 3.48 4.90
C LEU A 39 -5.71 5.02 4.93
N LYS A 40 -5.71 5.62 6.11
CA LYS A 40 -5.65 7.08 6.27
C LYS A 40 -4.24 7.62 6.05
N ASN A 41 -3.24 7.04 6.71
CA ASN A 41 -1.91 7.63 6.86
C ASN A 41 -0.82 6.95 6.01
N ASN A 42 -0.99 5.70 5.60
CA ASN A 42 0.10 4.95 4.96
C ASN A 42 0.59 5.68 3.68
N PRO A 43 1.92 5.92 3.54
CA PRO A 43 2.46 6.65 2.40
C PRO A 43 2.10 6.07 1.03
N GLN A 44 1.96 4.74 0.89
CA GLN A 44 1.59 4.13 -0.38
C GLN A 44 0.15 4.49 -0.81
N VAL A 45 -0.78 4.58 0.16
CA VAL A 45 -2.16 5.02 -0.10
C VAL A 45 -2.20 6.51 -0.43
N LEU A 46 -1.44 7.32 0.30
CA LEU A 46 -1.32 8.76 0.03
C LEU A 46 -0.75 9.04 -1.36
N LEU A 47 0.30 8.32 -1.77
CA LEU A 47 0.86 8.40 -3.12
C LEU A 47 -0.17 8.01 -4.19
N ALA A 48 -0.96 6.96 -3.95
CA ALA A 48 -2.02 6.56 -4.87
C ALA A 48 -3.15 7.62 -4.97
N ARG A 49 -3.46 8.33 -3.86
CA ARG A 49 -4.41 9.44 -3.87
C ARG A 49 -3.88 10.66 -4.63
N GLU A 50 -2.60 11.00 -4.49
CA GLU A 50 -1.97 12.06 -5.28
C GLU A 50 -1.94 11.72 -6.77
N GLU A 51 -1.69 10.45 -7.12
CA GLU A 51 -1.78 9.98 -8.51
C GLU A 51 -3.21 10.12 -9.07
N LEU A 52 -4.23 9.87 -8.25
CA LEU A 52 -5.62 10.12 -8.64
C LEU A 52 -5.88 11.62 -8.87
N ARG A 53 -5.40 12.50 -8.00
CA ARG A 53 -5.49 13.97 -8.20
C ARG A 53 -4.76 14.41 -9.48
N ARG A 54 -3.58 13.84 -9.74
CA ARG A 54 -2.81 14.08 -10.97
C ARG A 54 -3.61 13.71 -12.21
N THR A 55 -4.26 12.55 -12.22
CA THR A 55 -5.09 12.15 -13.37
C THR A 55 -6.37 12.98 -13.52
N THR A 56 -6.96 13.48 -12.43
CA THR A 56 -8.05 14.47 -12.51
C THR A 56 -7.58 15.75 -13.23
N ALA A 57 -6.38 16.23 -12.90
CA ALA A 57 -5.78 17.39 -13.58
C ALA A 57 -5.48 17.08 -15.06
N MET A 58 -5.04 15.86 -15.40
CA MET A 58 -4.85 15.45 -16.80
C MET A 58 -6.17 15.45 -17.60
N VAL A 59 -7.30 15.12 -16.98
CA VAL A 59 -8.62 15.22 -17.64
C VAL A 59 -8.94 16.69 -17.94
N MET A 60 -8.66 17.60 -17.00
CA MET A 60 -8.80 19.05 -17.22
C MET A 60 -7.88 19.55 -18.34
N GLU A 61 -6.63 19.11 -18.35
CA GLU A 61 -5.65 19.40 -19.41
C GLU A 61 -6.15 18.91 -20.77
N ALA A 62 -6.66 17.68 -20.86
CA ALA A 62 -7.22 17.13 -22.10
C ALA A 62 -8.43 17.94 -22.59
N ARG A 63 -9.31 18.36 -21.67
CA ARG A 63 -10.48 19.21 -21.98
C ARG A 63 -10.07 20.60 -22.46
N SER A 64 -8.94 21.14 -22.01
CA SER A 64 -8.41 22.42 -22.50
C SER A 64 -8.14 22.43 -24.01
N GLY A 65 -7.89 21.26 -24.61
CA GLY A 65 -7.74 21.12 -26.06
C GLY A 65 -9.01 21.47 -26.85
N ALA A 66 -10.19 21.44 -26.20
CA ALA A 66 -11.47 21.84 -26.79
C ALA A 66 -11.81 23.33 -26.55
N LEU A 67 -11.02 24.04 -25.75
CA LEU A 67 -11.26 25.43 -25.35
C LEU A 67 -10.45 26.42 -26.20
N PRO A 68 -10.85 27.71 -26.22
CA PRO A 68 -10.12 28.70 -26.98
C PRO A 68 -8.81 29.01 -26.27
N ARG A 69 -7.73 29.13 -27.04
CA ARG A 69 -6.43 29.57 -26.55
C ARG A 69 -6.22 31.02 -26.91
N LEU A 70 -6.00 31.84 -25.90
CA LEU A 70 -5.63 33.25 -26.04
C LEU A 70 -4.16 33.40 -25.67
N SER A 71 -3.35 33.93 -26.57
CA SER A 71 -1.93 34.21 -26.35
C SER A 71 -1.62 35.66 -26.71
N ALA A 72 -0.80 36.32 -25.90
CA ALA A 72 -0.23 37.61 -26.23
C ALA A 72 1.27 37.46 -26.48
N GLU A 73 1.78 38.07 -27.54
CA GLU A 73 3.20 38.07 -27.87
C GLU A 73 3.63 39.51 -28.17
N ALA A 74 4.81 39.89 -27.69
CA ALA A 74 5.43 41.15 -28.01
C ALA A 74 6.85 40.90 -28.52
N ALA A 75 7.25 41.59 -29.57
CA ALA A 75 8.56 41.46 -30.18
C ALA A 75 9.16 42.82 -30.47
N TYR A 76 10.47 42.93 -30.25
CA TYR A 76 11.30 44.06 -30.67
C TYR A 76 12.38 43.53 -31.60
N ILE A 77 12.52 44.15 -32.77
CA ILE A 77 13.52 43.77 -33.77
C ILE A 77 14.26 45.04 -34.20
N ARG A 78 15.59 45.01 -34.07
CA ARG A 78 16.50 46.04 -34.58
C ARG A 78 17.07 45.62 -35.93
N LEU A 79 16.85 46.42 -36.97
CA LEU A 79 17.34 46.18 -38.32
C LEU A 79 18.48 47.14 -38.63
N ASP A 80 19.71 46.71 -38.32
CA ASP A 80 20.92 47.53 -38.43
C ASP A 80 21.13 48.12 -39.84
N ARG A 81 20.99 47.28 -40.88
CA ARG A 81 21.14 47.73 -42.28
C ARG A 81 20.13 48.78 -42.73
N LEU A 82 18.95 48.81 -42.12
CA LEU A 82 17.92 49.80 -42.40
C LEU A 82 17.97 50.96 -41.41
N ASN A 83 18.79 50.87 -40.37
CA ASN A 83 18.78 51.76 -39.21
C ASN A 83 17.37 51.91 -38.59
N MET A 84 16.55 50.85 -38.62
CA MET A 84 15.15 50.87 -38.16
C MET A 84 14.91 49.94 -36.97
N ASP A 85 13.94 50.35 -36.16
CA ASP A 85 13.41 49.57 -35.05
C ASP A 85 12.00 49.12 -35.42
N SER A 86 11.63 47.91 -35.03
CA SER A 86 10.30 47.36 -35.23
C SER A 86 9.77 46.84 -33.90
N HIS A 87 8.61 47.37 -33.49
CA HIS A 87 7.87 46.88 -32.35
C HIS A 87 6.61 46.17 -32.86
N ARG A 88 6.34 44.99 -32.30
CA ARG A 88 5.14 44.22 -32.59
C ARG A 88 4.49 43.80 -31.29
N ALA A 89 3.18 43.97 -31.19
CA ALA A 89 2.36 43.37 -30.16
C ALA A 89 1.24 42.59 -30.86
N ASN A 90 1.00 41.35 -30.46
CA ASN A 90 -0.10 40.56 -30.98
C ASN A 90 -0.89 39.94 -29.83
N LEU A 91 -2.21 39.83 -30.04
CA LEU A 91 -3.12 39.04 -29.26
C LEU A 91 -3.79 38.05 -30.22
N ARG A 92 -3.58 36.77 -29.99
CA ARG A 92 -4.02 35.68 -30.87
C ARG A 92 -4.97 34.75 -30.15
N LEU A 93 -6.14 34.56 -30.73
CA LEU A 93 -7.16 33.60 -30.33
C LEU A 93 -7.17 32.43 -31.32
N ILE A 94 -7.10 31.19 -30.82
CA ILE A 94 -7.28 29.98 -31.64
C ILE A 94 -8.28 29.06 -30.94
N GLN A 95 -9.32 28.66 -31.66
CA GLN A 95 -10.33 27.70 -31.20
C GLN A 95 -10.44 26.56 -32.21
N PRO A 96 -10.02 25.34 -31.86
CA PRO A 96 -10.32 24.17 -32.67
C PRO A 96 -11.84 23.96 -32.76
N LEU A 97 -12.38 23.88 -33.97
CA LEU A 97 -13.78 23.55 -34.23
C LEU A 97 -13.94 22.05 -34.55
N TYR A 98 -12.98 21.48 -35.27
CA TYR A 98 -12.92 20.06 -35.59
C TYR A 98 -11.47 19.61 -35.71
N ALA A 99 -11.07 18.56 -34.99
CA ALA A 99 -9.69 18.05 -35.01
C ALA A 99 -9.63 16.56 -35.41
N GLY A 100 -10.43 16.13 -36.39
CA GLY A 100 -10.43 14.74 -36.83
C GLY A 100 -10.88 13.70 -35.79
N GLY A 101 -11.41 14.14 -34.65
CA GLY A 101 -11.68 13.30 -33.47
C GLY A 101 -10.55 13.22 -32.45
N MET A 102 -9.40 13.88 -32.69
CA MET A 102 -8.25 13.93 -31.77
C MET A 102 -8.65 14.38 -30.37
N ILE A 103 -9.26 15.57 -30.27
CA ILE A 103 -9.63 16.19 -28.99
C ILE A 103 -10.59 15.28 -28.20
N ARG A 104 -11.65 14.77 -28.85
CA ARG A 104 -12.62 13.86 -28.22
C ARG A 104 -11.95 12.56 -27.76
N GLY A 105 -11.09 11.98 -28.59
CA GLY A 105 -10.35 10.76 -28.26
C GLY A 105 -9.39 10.95 -27.09
N THR A 106 -8.68 12.08 -27.05
CA THR A 106 -7.77 12.44 -25.95
C THR A 106 -8.51 12.63 -24.63
N ILE A 107 -9.67 13.31 -24.64
CA ILE A 107 -10.51 13.46 -23.45
C ILE A 107 -11.00 12.08 -22.96
N GLN A 108 -11.52 11.24 -23.85
CA GLN A 108 -11.98 9.90 -23.51
C GLN A 108 -10.84 9.02 -22.97
N ALA A 109 -9.66 9.11 -23.55
CA ALA A 109 -8.48 8.39 -23.06
C ALA A 109 -8.06 8.88 -21.66
N ALA A 110 -8.06 10.18 -21.42
CA ALA A 110 -7.74 10.74 -20.10
C ALA A 110 -8.78 10.32 -19.03
N GLU A 111 -10.07 10.32 -19.37
CA GLU A 111 -11.14 9.88 -18.46
C GLU A 111 -11.03 8.38 -18.13
N LEU A 112 -10.75 7.53 -19.12
CA LEU A 112 -10.51 6.10 -18.90
C LEU A 112 -9.23 5.86 -18.09
N HIS A 113 -8.20 6.68 -18.27
CA HIS A 113 -6.98 6.62 -17.46
C HIS A 113 -7.25 7.00 -16.00
N HIS A 114 -8.04 8.04 -15.76
CA HIS A 114 -8.47 8.43 -14.42
C HIS A 114 -9.25 7.31 -13.72
N GLN A 115 -10.23 6.72 -14.39
CA GLN A 115 -10.97 5.55 -13.86
C GLN A 115 -10.05 4.35 -13.59
N ALA A 116 -9.03 4.14 -14.43
CA ALA A 116 -8.05 3.08 -14.20
C ALA A 116 -7.19 3.35 -12.95
N MET A 117 -6.84 4.61 -12.68
CA MET A 117 -6.10 4.98 -11.46
C MET A 117 -6.98 4.90 -10.21
N GLU A 118 -8.29 5.14 -10.33
CA GLU A 118 -9.26 4.90 -9.25
C GLU A 118 -9.29 3.41 -8.83
N GLU A 119 -9.34 2.49 -9.79
CA GLU A 119 -9.20 1.05 -9.50
C GLU A 119 -7.78 0.69 -9.01
N GLY A 120 -6.76 1.45 -9.43
CA GLY A 120 -5.40 1.36 -8.90
C GLY A 120 -5.33 1.70 -7.40
N LEU A 121 -6.03 2.75 -6.96
CA LEU A 121 -6.13 3.10 -5.54
C LEU A 121 -6.75 1.95 -4.73
N HIS A 122 -7.86 1.37 -5.20
CA HIS A 122 -8.47 0.22 -4.54
C HIS A 122 -7.56 -1.01 -4.47
N THR A 123 -6.67 -1.19 -5.45
CA THR A 123 -5.65 -2.25 -5.41
C THR A 123 -4.67 -2.02 -4.26
N VAL A 124 -4.17 -0.78 -4.13
CA VAL A 124 -3.26 -0.40 -3.05
C VAL A 124 -3.94 -0.53 -1.69
N GLU A 125 -5.19 -0.10 -1.55
CA GLU A 125 -5.97 -0.24 -0.31
C GLU A 125 -6.15 -1.71 0.09
N ALA A 126 -6.44 -2.60 -0.86
CA ALA A 126 -6.56 -4.03 -0.60
C ALA A 126 -5.23 -4.67 -0.16
N GLU A 127 -4.11 -4.29 -0.78
CA GLU A 127 -2.78 -4.76 -0.40
C GLU A 127 -2.39 -4.27 1.01
N ILE A 128 -2.62 -2.99 1.32
CA ILE A 128 -2.36 -2.44 2.66
C ILE A 128 -3.25 -3.13 3.70
N THR A 129 -4.54 -3.35 3.41
CA THR A 129 -5.45 -4.07 4.31
C THR A 129 -4.92 -5.48 4.62
N PHE A 130 -4.46 -6.22 3.60
CA PHE A 130 -3.86 -7.53 3.80
C PHE A 130 -2.58 -7.49 4.63
N ARG A 131 -1.68 -6.52 4.36
CA ARG A 131 -0.46 -6.33 5.14
C ARG A 131 -0.76 -5.98 6.60
N VAL A 132 -1.79 -5.19 6.87
CA VAL A 132 -2.23 -4.86 8.23
C VAL A 132 -2.76 -6.11 8.94
N LYS A 133 -3.65 -6.88 8.31
CA LYS A 133 -4.10 -8.18 8.85
C LYS A 133 -2.92 -9.09 9.18
N LYS A 134 -1.94 -9.18 8.28
CA LYS A 134 -0.72 -9.97 8.47
C LYS A 134 0.13 -9.49 9.65
N GLY A 135 0.35 -8.19 9.76
CA GLY A 135 1.10 -7.60 10.87
C GLY A 135 0.38 -7.77 12.20
N PHE A 136 -0.93 -7.50 12.24
CA PHE A 136 -1.78 -7.62 13.43
C PHE A 136 -1.76 -9.04 13.99
N TYR A 137 -2.11 -10.05 13.18
CA TYR A 137 -2.06 -11.44 13.64
C TYR A 137 -0.62 -11.94 13.90
N GLY A 138 0.38 -11.35 13.23
CA GLY A 138 1.79 -11.65 13.47
C GLY A 138 2.27 -11.19 14.85
N ILE A 139 1.79 -10.04 15.33
CA ILE A 139 2.05 -9.55 16.70
C ILE A 139 1.35 -10.46 17.71
N LEU A 140 0.06 -10.79 17.51
CA LEU A 140 -0.66 -11.70 18.40
C LEU A 140 0.04 -13.07 18.51
N LEU A 141 0.53 -13.61 17.39
CA LEU A 141 1.35 -14.82 17.40
C LEU A 141 2.66 -14.62 18.19
N ALA A 142 3.38 -13.52 17.97
CA ALA A 142 4.63 -13.26 18.69
C ALA A 142 4.41 -13.11 20.20
N GLN A 143 3.32 -12.46 20.63
CA GLN A 143 2.91 -12.35 22.02
C GLN A 143 2.63 -13.73 22.65
N GLU A 144 1.89 -14.59 21.93
CA GLU A 144 1.60 -15.96 22.38
C GLU A 144 2.90 -16.78 22.52
N LEU A 145 3.84 -16.65 21.58
CA LEU A 145 5.13 -17.34 21.67
C LEU A 145 5.97 -16.83 22.85
N VAL A 146 5.94 -15.54 23.16
CA VAL A 146 6.58 -14.99 24.37
C VAL A 146 5.93 -15.58 25.63
N ALA A 147 4.60 -15.66 25.69
CA ALA A 147 3.88 -16.23 26.82
C ALA A 147 4.25 -17.71 27.04
N VAL A 148 4.21 -18.52 25.99
CA VAL A 148 4.59 -19.94 26.03
C VAL A 148 6.04 -20.15 26.50
N ARG A 149 6.99 -19.33 26.02
CA ARG A 149 8.40 -19.44 26.42
C ARG A 149 8.65 -18.91 27.84
N ALA A 150 7.92 -17.88 28.27
CA ALA A 150 7.99 -17.39 29.64
C ALA A 150 7.48 -18.43 30.64
N GLU A 151 6.37 -19.12 30.32
CA GLU A 151 5.84 -20.22 31.14
C GLU A 151 6.85 -21.38 31.23
N ALA A 152 7.46 -21.75 30.10
CA ALA A 152 8.50 -22.78 30.07
C ALA A 152 9.72 -22.41 30.95
N LEU A 153 10.19 -21.16 30.88
CA LEU A 153 11.30 -20.68 31.71
C LEU A 153 10.96 -20.71 33.21
N ASN A 154 9.78 -20.21 33.60
CA ASN A 154 9.33 -20.20 35.00
C ASN A 154 9.32 -21.63 35.59
N LEU A 155 8.90 -22.59 34.78
CA LEU A 155 8.91 -23.99 35.18
C LEU A 155 10.33 -24.55 35.34
N LEU A 156 11.22 -24.28 34.38
CA LEU A 156 12.60 -24.75 34.43
C LEU A 156 13.38 -24.13 35.61
N GLN A 157 13.10 -22.86 35.93
CA GLN A 157 13.64 -22.20 37.13
C GLN A 157 13.16 -22.85 38.42
N SER A 158 11.86 -23.17 38.52
CA SER A 158 11.29 -23.89 39.67
C SER A 158 11.92 -25.28 39.84
N HIS A 159 12.18 -25.97 38.73
CA HIS A 159 12.85 -27.27 38.72
C HIS A 159 14.33 -27.17 39.13
N TYR A 160 15.07 -26.18 38.61
CA TYR A 160 16.44 -25.89 39.02
C TYR A 160 16.54 -25.62 40.52
N GLN A 161 15.64 -24.79 41.07
CA GLN A 161 15.61 -24.48 42.49
C GLN A 161 15.38 -25.73 43.36
N THR A 162 14.41 -26.57 42.97
CA THR A 162 14.15 -27.86 43.66
C THR A 162 15.35 -28.80 43.58
N THR A 163 16.00 -28.88 42.42
CA THR A 163 17.18 -29.74 42.20
C THR A 163 18.39 -29.26 43.01
N LYS A 164 18.57 -27.94 43.11
CA LYS A 164 19.61 -27.30 43.93
C LYS A 164 19.42 -27.62 45.42
N GLU A 165 18.20 -27.55 45.92
CA GLU A 165 17.89 -27.91 47.31
C GLU A 165 18.17 -29.39 47.60
N ARG A 166 17.79 -30.29 46.69
CA ARG A 166 18.10 -31.73 46.81
C ARG A 166 19.60 -32.02 46.73
N PHE A 167 20.32 -31.32 45.85
CA PHE A 167 21.77 -31.45 45.73
C PHE A 167 22.47 -31.05 47.03
N ASN A 168 22.04 -29.95 47.65
CA ASN A 168 22.57 -29.48 48.94
C ASN A 168 22.34 -30.48 50.09
N LYS A 169 21.33 -31.35 49.97
CA LYS A 169 21.04 -32.46 50.90
C LYS A 169 21.77 -33.76 50.53
N GLY A 170 22.53 -33.78 49.43
CA GLY A 170 23.21 -34.97 48.92
C GLY A 170 22.28 -35.98 48.24
N GLU A 171 21.04 -35.61 47.92
CA GLU A 171 20.01 -36.51 47.36
C GLU A 171 20.11 -36.70 45.84
N VAL A 172 20.77 -35.78 45.13
CA VAL A 172 20.98 -35.83 43.68
C VAL A 172 22.44 -35.51 43.33
N PRO A 173 23.00 -36.08 42.24
CA PRO A 173 24.37 -35.81 41.82
C PRO A 173 24.56 -34.40 41.25
N ARG A 174 25.81 -33.88 41.28
CA ARG A 174 26.17 -32.58 40.68
C ARG A 174 25.83 -32.48 39.19
N PHE A 175 25.87 -33.61 38.49
CA PHE A 175 25.48 -33.72 37.08
C PHE A 175 24.04 -33.21 36.83
N ASP A 176 23.08 -33.61 37.67
CA ASP A 176 21.67 -33.20 37.51
C ASP A 176 21.47 -31.71 37.79
N LEU A 177 22.21 -31.16 38.76
CA LEU A 177 22.21 -29.73 39.04
C LEU A 177 22.73 -28.91 37.84
N LEU A 178 23.90 -29.28 37.31
CA LEU A 178 24.50 -28.60 36.15
C LEU A 178 23.57 -28.67 34.94
N ARG A 179 22.91 -29.81 34.73
CA ARG A 179 21.95 -29.97 33.65
C ARG A 179 20.78 -29.02 33.81
N ALA A 180 20.15 -28.97 35.00
CA ALA A 180 19.04 -28.06 35.26
C ALA A 180 19.44 -26.58 35.07
N GLU A 181 20.68 -26.22 35.41
CA GLU A 181 21.24 -24.87 35.16
C GLU A 181 21.36 -24.57 33.66
N ILE A 182 21.91 -25.50 32.87
CA ILE A 182 22.04 -25.35 31.42
C ILE A 182 20.66 -25.15 30.76
N GLU A 183 19.62 -25.86 31.22
CA GLU A 183 18.27 -25.70 30.67
C GLU A 183 17.68 -24.31 30.95
N VAL A 184 17.90 -23.76 32.14
CA VAL A 184 17.48 -22.38 32.47
C VAL A 184 18.22 -21.38 31.58
N ILE A 185 19.52 -21.58 31.32
CA ILE A 185 20.31 -20.73 30.42
C ILE A 185 19.74 -20.78 28.99
N ASN A 186 19.48 -21.98 28.47
CA ASN A 186 18.94 -22.16 27.13
C ASN A 186 17.54 -21.53 26.99
N ALA A 187 16.63 -21.79 27.93
CA ALA A 187 15.29 -21.22 27.91
C ALA A 187 15.30 -19.68 28.07
N SER A 188 16.25 -19.14 28.84
CA SER A 188 16.44 -17.69 28.95
C SER A 188 16.87 -17.09 27.61
N SER A 189 17.79 -17.76 26.90
CA SER A 189 18.21 -17.36 25.55
C SER A 189 17.03 -17.36 24.57
N GLU A 190 16.23 -18.43 24.55
CA GLU A 190 15.04 -18.53 23.70
C GLU A 190 14.01 -17.43 24.00
N LEU A 191 13.77 -17.11 25.29
CA LEU A 191 12.86 -16.04 25.68
C LEU A 191 13.34 -14.66 25.19
N ILE A 192 14.65 -14.40 25.28
CA ILE A 192 15.25 -13.16 24.75
C ILE A 192 15.05 -13.07 23.23
N GLN A 193 15.23 -14.18 22.51
CA GLN A 193 15.04 -14.23 21.06
C GLN A 193 13.59 -13.91 20.66
N VAL A 194 12.59 -14.54 21.29
CA VAL A 194 11.18 -14.28 20.95
C VAL A 194 10.72 -12.88 21.36
N ARG A 195 11.26 -12.31 22.45
CA ARG A 195 11.01 -10.91 22.82
C ARG A 195 11.58 -9.93 21.80
N SER A 196 12.80 -10.17 21.33
CA SER A 196 13.39 -9.38 20.24
C SER A 196 12.56 -9.49 18.95
N GLN A 197 12.07 -10.69 18.63
CA GLN A 197 11.18 -10.90 17.49
C GLN A 197 9.85 -10.15 17.63
N LEU A 198 9.24 -10.14 18.83
CA LEU A 198 8.04 -9.35 19.13
C LEU A 198 8.28 -7.86 18.86
N GLN A 199 9.35 -7.30 19.42
CA GLN A 199 9.71 -5.91 19.20
C GLN A 199 9.94 -5.59 17.70
N SER A 200 10.53 -6.52 16.95
CA SER A 200 10.73 -6.37 15.51
C SER A 200 9.41 -6.31 14.73
N VAL A 201 8.45 -7.20 15.03
CA VAL A 201 7.14 -7.19 14.36
C VAL A 201 6.29 -6.00 14.76
N GLU A 202 6.39 -5.53 16.00
CA GLU A 202 5.75 -4.29 16.47
C GLU A 202 6.31 -3.08 15.72
N ASN A 203 7.63 -2.97 15.54
CA ASN A 203 8.24 -1.87 14.78
C ASN A 203 7.84 -1.88 13.30
N LEU A 204 7.76 -3.07 12.68
CA LEU A 204 7.24 -3.21 11.31
C LEU A 204 5.78 -2.77 11.20
N PHE A 205 4.97 -3.06 12.22
CA PHE A 205 3.57 -2.65 12.27
C PHE A 205 3.42 -1.15 12.50
N LYS A 206 4.21 -0.55 13.40
CA LYS A 206 4.28 0.92 13.58
C LYS A 206 4.62 1.62 12.26
N ASN A 207 5.63 1.13 11.53
CA ASN A 207 5.97 1.67 10.22
C ASN A 207 4.82 1.55 9.20
N LEU A 208 4.08 0.43 9.21
CA LEU A 208 2.92 0.22 8.34
C LEU A 208 1.77 1.19 8.65
N LEU A 209 1.55 1.52 9.93
CA LEU A 209 0.52 2.44 10.40
C LEU A 209 0.95 3.91 10.41
N ASP A 210 2.20 4.21 10.03
CA ASP A 210 2.82 5.53 10.14
C ASP A 210 2.79 6.09 11.58
N LEU A 211 3.15 5.22 12.53
CA LEU A 211 3.30 5.56 13.95
C LEU A 211 4.77 5.80 14.29
N ASP A 212 5.00 6.63 15.31
CA ASP A 212 6.33 6.83 15.88
C ASP A 212 6.87 5.51 16.45
N LEU A 213 8.14 5.20 16.16
CA LEU A 213 8.81 3.99 16.64
C LEU A 213 8.92 3.96 18.18
N ASP A 214 9.00 5.13 18.81
CA ASP A 214 9.10 5.26 20.27
C ASP A 214 7.73 5.22 20.97
N SER A 215 6.62 5.23 20.22
CA SER A 215 5.28 5.13 20.79
C SER A 215 4.98 3.73 21.34
N SER A 216 4.21 3.65 22.43
CA SER A 216 3.66 2.39 22.94
C SER A 216 2.22 2.17 22.45
N PHE A 217 1.90 0.92 22.17
CA PHE A 217 0.55 0.51 21.80
C PHE A 217 0.29 -0.91 22.28
N SER A 218 -0.98 -1.27 22.42
CA SER A 218 -1.43 -2.63 22.66
C SER A 218 -2.48 -3.03 21.63
N LEU A 219 -2.63 -4.33 21.38
CA LEU A 219 -3.63 -4.84 20.45
C LEU A 219 -4.77 -5.49 21.23
N GLU A 220 -6.00 -5.21 20.79
CA GLU A 220 -7.19 -5.92 21.25
C GLU A 220 -7.61 -6.96 20.21
N GLY A 221 -7.38 -8.23 20.54
CA GLY A 221 -7.74 -9.36 19.69
C GLY A 221 -7.12 -10.67 20.17
N SER A 222 -7.57 -11.76 19.55
CA SER A 222 -7.14 -13.13 19.87
C SER A 222 -6.91 -13.92 18.57
N LEU A 223 -6.09 -14.96 18.66
CA LEU A 223 -5.95 -15.95 17.60
C LEU A 223 -7.09 -16.96 17.73
N GLU A 224 -8.22 -16.69 17.08
CA GLU A 224 -9.38 -17.58 17.10
C GLU A 224 -9.60 -18.28 15.78
N TYR A 225 -10.01 -19.55 15.85
CA TYR A 225 -10.40 -20.31 14.67
C TYR A 225 -11.78 -19.85 14.20
N LEU A 226 -11.81 -19.18 13.04
CA LEU A 226 -13.04 -18.79 12.36
C LEU A 226 -13.26 -19.74 11.17
N PRO A 227 -14.19 -20.72 11.26
CA PRO A 227 -14.41 -21.67 10.19
C PRO A 227 -14.87 -20.95 8.92
N LEU A 228 -14.20 -21.26 7.81
CA LEU A 228 -14.57 -20.82 6.47
C LEU A 228 -14.41 -22.00 5.51
N GLN A 229 -15.47 -22.30 4.76
CA GLN A 229 -15.46 -23.30 3.69
C GLN A 229 -15.87 -22.62 2.39
N PRO A 230 -14.92 -21.99 1.69
CA PRO A 230 -15.21 -21.33 0.43
C PRO A 230 -15.43 -22.37 -0.68
N ASP A 231 -16.21 -22.03 -1.70
CA ASP A 231 -16.24 -22.78 -2.96
C ASP A 231 -15.19 -22.20 -3.92
N LEU A 232 -14.30 -23.06 -4.44
CA LEU A 232 -13.22 -22.65 -5.34
C LEU A 232 -13.75 -22.02 -6.64
N ASN A 233 -14.80 -22.56 -7.24
CA ASN A 233 -15.38 -22.04 -8.47
C ASN A 233 -16.02 -20.67 -8.24
N GLU A 234 -16.72 -20.51 -7.12
CA GLU A 234 -17.28 -19.22 -6.72
C GLU A 234 -16.18 -18.18 -6.47
N ALA A 235 -15.10 -18.57 -5.78
CA ALA A 235 -13.94 -17.70 -5.54
C ALA A 235 -13.27 -17.26 -6.86
N LEU A 236 -13.12 -18.17 -7.82
CA LEU A 236 -12.54 -17.86 -9.13
C LEU A 236 -13.43 -16.89 -9.94
N LEU A 237 -14.75 -17.09 -9.93
CA LEU A 237 -15.70 -16.19 -10.60
C LEU A 237 -15.66 -14.80 -9.96
N LYS A 238 -15.75 -14.73 -8.64
CA LYS A 238 -15.63 -13.48 -7.88
C LYS A 238 -14.32 -12.76 -8.19
N ALA A 239 -13.19 -13.46 -8.20
CA ALA A 239 -11.89 -12.86 -8.50
C ALA A 239 -11.86 -12.22 -9.90
N LEU A 240 -12.37 -12.89 -10.93
CA LEU A 240 -12.33 -12.39 -12.31
C LEU A 240 -13.25 -11.17 -12.54
N GLU A 241 -14.27 -10.99 -11.71
CA GLU A 241 -15.21 -9.87 -11.76
C GLU A 241 -14.83 -8.71 -10.84
N GLN A 242 -14.41 -9.04 -9.61
CA GLN A 242 -14.29 -8.10 -8.50
C GLN A 242 -12.85 -7.61 -8.26
N ARG A 243 -11.84 -8.24 -8.84
CA ARG A 243 -10.45 -7.82 -8.63
C ARG A 243 -10.13 -6.49 -9.33
N SER A 244 -9.63 -5.54 -8.56
CA SER A 244 -9.42 -4.15 -8.98
C SER A 244 -8.38 -4.05 -10.09
N GLU A 245 -7.32 -4.85 -10.04
CA GLU A 245 -6.27 -4.91 -11.06
C GLU A 245 -6.82 -5.36 -12.43
N ILE A 246 -7.78 -6.30 -12.44
CA ILE A 246 -8.43 -6.75 -13.68
C ILE A 246 -9.29 -5.61 -14.26
N ARG A 247 -10.04 -4.89 -13.41
CA ARG A 247 -10.83 -3.73 -13.84
C ARG A 247 -9.93 -2.60 -14.36
N GLN A 248 -8.84 -2.30 -13.66
CA GLN A 248 -7.82 -1.35 -14.06
C GLN A 248 -7.25 -1.71 -15.44
N LEU A 249 -6.78 -2.93 -15.65
CA LEU A 249 -6.22 -3.37 -16.94
C LEU A 249 -7.25 -3.33 -18.07
N ARG A 250 -8.52 -3.62 -17.79
CA ARG A 250 -9.62 -3.49 -18.76
C ARG A 250 -9.83 -2.02 -19.17
N LEU A 251 -9.77 -1.08 -18.22
CA LEU A 251 -9.87 0.35 -18.49
C LEU A 251 -8.66 0.86 -19.27
N VAL A 252 -7.45 0.40 -18.93
CA VAL A 252 -6.23 0.69 -19.70
C VAL A 252 -6.36 0.19 -21.14
N SER A 253 -6.88 -1.03 -21.37
CA SER A 253 -7.12 -1.53 -22.72
C SER A 253 -8.10 -0.65 -23.51
N LYS A 254 -9.23 -0.26 -22.91
CA LYS A 254 -10.17 0.71 -23.53
C LYS A 254 -9.53 2.06 -23.83
N MET A 255 -8.67 2.56 -22.94
CA MET A 255 -7.91 3.80 -23.17
C MET A 255 -6.97 3.64 -24.38
N ARG A 256 -6.25 2.51 -24.48
CA ARG A 256 -5.38 2.22 -25.63
C ARG A 256 -6.16 2.13 -26.94
N GLU A 257 -7.38 1.60 -26.91
CA GLU A 257 -8.30 1.64 -28.06
C GLU A 257 -8.59 3.08 -28.50
N LYS A 258 -8.90 3.99 -27.56
CA LYS A 258 -9.12 5.42 -27.88
C LYS A 258 -7.89 6.11 -28.43
N ASN A 259 -6.69 5.70 -28.01
CA ASN A 259 -5.45 6.21 -28.60
C ASN A 259 -5.27 5.80 -30.08
N ILE A 260 -5.91 4.72 -30.55
CA ILE A 260 -5.97 4.39 -31.98
C ILE A 260 -6.79 5.42 -32.73
N ASP A 261 -7.94 5.83 -32.18
CA ASP A 261 -8.79 6.88 -32.77
C ASP A 261 -8.06 8.23 -32.81
N VAL A 262 -7.33 8.57 -31.74
CA VAL A 262 -6.45 9.75 -31.69
C VAL A 262 -5.38 9.67 -32.77
N ALA A 263 -4.69 8.54 -32.93
CA ALA A 263 -3.68 8.38 -33.97
C ALA A 263 -4.28 8.50 -35.39
N ARG A 264 -5.49 7.97 -35.62
CA ARG A 264 -6.20 8.07 -36.91
C ARG A 264 -6.64 9.49 -37.27
N SER A 265 -6.75 10.38 -36.29
CA SER A 265 -7.13 11.77 -36.53
C SER A 265 -6.16 12.51 -37.46
N GLY A 266 -4.90 12.09 -37.55
CA GLY A 266 -3.91 12.65 -38.48
C GLY A 266 -4.24 12.45 -39.97
N HIS A 267 -5.22 11.61 -40.31
CA HIS A 267 -5.74 11.46 -41.68
C HIS A 267 -6.95 12.37 -41.98
N ARG A 268 -7.39 13.17 -41.01
CA ARG A 268 -8.61 13.97 -41.10
C ARG A 268 -8.27 15.46 -41.04
N PRO A 269 -9.13 16.32 -41.59
CA PRO A 269 -8.88 17.75 -41.56
C PRO A 269 -8.92 18.30 -40.13
N LEU A 270 -8.11 19.34 -39.90
CA LEU A 270 -8.18 20.21 -38.73
C LEU A 270 -8.84 21.52 -39.15
N ILE A 271 -9.95 21.87 -38.51
CA ILE A 271 -10.71 23.10 -38.72
C ILE A 271 -10.61 23.91 -37.45
N SER A 272 -10.09 25.13 -37.54
CA SER A 272 -9.92 26.04 -36.41
C SER A 272 -10.45 27.43 -36.74
N LEU A 273 -11.14 28.05 -35.80
CA LEU A 273 -11.40 29.48 -35.80
C LEU A 273 -10.16 30.19 -35.26
N PHE A 274 -9.75 31.28 -35.91
CA PHE A 274 -8.69 32.14 -35.41
C PHE A 274 -9.12 33.60 -35.42
N GLY A 275 -8.54 34.38 -34.51
CA GLY A 275 -8.62 35.83 -34.47
C GLY A 275 -7.27 36.39 -34.05
N ASN A 276 -6.81 37.43 -34.73
CA ASN A 276 -5.58 38.13 -34.40
C ASN A 276 -5.91 39.61 -34.25
N TYR A 277 -5.38 40.23 -33.20
CA TYR A 277 -5.33 41.67 -33.00
C TYR A 277 -3.86 42.05 -32.87
N GLU A 278 -3.32 42.77 -33.85
CA GLU A 278 -1.91 43.09 -33.92
C GLU A 278 -1.68 44.60 -34.00
N GLY A 279 -0.66 45.06 -33.30
CA GLY A 279 -0.12 46.41 -33.38
C GLY A 279 1.30 46.33 -33.92
N LEU A 280 1.62 47.18 -34.88
CA LEU A 280 2.95 47.25 -35.49
C LEU A 280 3.42 48.71 -35.49
N GLU A 281 4.67 48.92 -35.09
CA GLU A 281 5.33 50.23 -35.14
C GLU A 281 6.70 50.07 -35.81
N GLY A 282 7.03 51.01 -36.70
CA GLY A 282 8.37 51.14 -37.27
C GLY A 282 8.68 50.31 -38.51
N LEU A 283 7.92 49.26 -38.87
CA LEU A 283 8.13 48.53 -40.13
C LEU A 283 6.84 47.95 -40.76
N PRO A 284 6.32 48.48 -41.90
CA PRO A 284 6.81 49.66 -42.63
C PRO A 284 6.79 50.91 -41.73
N PRO A 285 7.57 51.97 -42.06
CA PRO A 285 7.69 53.13 -41.18
C PRO A 285 6.33 53.80 -40.97
N THR A 286 5.75 53.58 -39.80
CA THR A 286 4.52 54.20 -39.31
C THR A 286 4.86 55.23 -38.23
N PRO A 287 4.18 56.40 -38.19
CA PRO A 287 4.43 57.41 -37.16
C PRO A 287 4.01 56.99 -35.75
N ASP A 288 3.00 56.12 -35.66
CA ASP A 288 2.42 55.57 -34.44
C ASP A 288 2.21 54.05 -34.60
N TRP A 289 1.78 53.40 -33.51
CA TRP A 289 1.28 52.03 -33.55
C TRP A 289 0.09 51.90 -34.50
N ASP A 290 0.25 51.10 -35.54
CA ASP A 290 -0.81 50.72 -36.46
C ASP A 290 -1.48 49.44 -35.97
N TRP A 291 -2.72 49.55 -35.50
CA TRP A 291 -3.49 48.44 -34.95
C TRP A 291 -4.45 47.88 -36.00
N ASN A 292 -4.41 46.56 -36.18
CA ASN A 292 -5.30 45.86 -37.10
C ASN A 292 -5.84 44.58 -36.48
N TRP A 293 -6.95 44.08 -37.03
CA TRP A 293 -7.51 42.79 -36.67
C TRP A 293 -7.87 41.96 -37.89
N ASN A 294 -7.74 40.66 -37.76
CA ASN A 294 -8.31 39.71 -38.71
C ASN A 294 -8.89 38.51 -37.97
N ALA A 295 -9.91 37.90 -38.55
CA ALA A 295 -10.49 36.67 -38.03
C ALA A 295 -10.93 35.80 -39.20
N GLY A 296 -10.92 34.49 -39.00
CA GLY A 296 -11.26 33.56 -40.06
C GLY A 296 -11.30 32.11 -39.60
N ILE A 297 -11.71 31.25 -40.52
CA ILE A 297 -11.67 29.80 -40.35
C ILE A 297 -10.49 29.27 -41.16
N MET A 298 -9.65 28.47 -40.53
CA MET A 298 -8.51 27.79 -41.15
C MET A 298 -8.83 26.29 -41.24
N ILE A 299 -8.68 25.73 -42.43
CA ILE A 299 -8.85 24.29 -42.70
C ILE A 299 -7.51 23.74 -43.17
N GLU A 300 -6.93 22.85 -42.38
CA GLU A 300 -5.69 22.14 -42.71
C GLU A 300 -6.03 20.68 -43.05
N VAL A 301 -5.79 20.28 -44.30
CA VAL A 301 -6.05 18.91 -44.78
C VAL A 301 -4.70 18.25 -45.08
N PRO A 302 -4.25 17.27 -44.28
CA PRO A 302 -2.98 16.59 -44.56
C PRO A 302 -3.13 15.69 -45.78
N ILE A 303 -2.43 16.01 -46.87
CA ILE A 303 -2.44 15.21 -48.11
C ILE A 303 -1.41 14.07 -48.02
N PHE A 304 -0.19 14.40 -47.59
CA PHE A 304 0.89 13.43 -47.39
C PHE A 304 1.83 13.91 -46.29
N ASP A 305 2.02 13.08 -45.27
CA ASP A 305 2.80 13.38 -44.06
C ASP A 305 4.05 12.49 -43.91
N GLY A 306 4.51 11.89 -45.01
CA GLY A 306 5.66 10.98 -44.99
C GLY A 306 5.39 9.64 -44.29
N LEU A 307 4.15 9.14 -44.34
CA LEU A 307 3.69 7.91 -43.65
C LEU A 307 3.67 8.00 -42.11
N MET A 308 3.84 9.19 -41.54
CA MET A 308 3.90 9.41 -40.09
C MET A 308 2.62 8.91 -39.40
N THR A 309 1.44 9.31 -39.90
CA THR A 309 0.15 8.90 -39.32
C THR A 309 -0.06 7.40 -39.41
N ARG A 310 0.31 6.78 -40.54
CA ARG A 310 0.25 5.31 -40.69
C ARG A 310 1.12 4.60 -39.66
N GLY A 311 2.34 5.09 -39.43
CA GLY A 311 3.24 4.59 -38.39
C GLY A 311 2.65 4.72 -36.98
N ARG A 312 2.11 5.89 -36.62
CA ARG A 312 1.46 6.14 -35.31
C ARG A 312 0.25 5.23 -35.08
N VAL A 313 -0.57 5.01 -36.10
CA VAL A 313 -1.71 4.07 -36.01
C VAL A 313 -1.23 2.64 -35.81
N GLY A 314 -0.17 2.22 -36.49
CA GLY A 314 0.46 0.91 -36.28
C GLY A 314 0.97 0.71 -34.85
N GLN A 315 1.66 1.71 -34.29
CA GLN A 315 2.13 1.71 -32.90
C GLN A 315 0.95 1.63 -31.91
N ALA A 316 -0.08 2.46 -32.08
CA ALA A 316 -1.24 2.47 -31.20
C ALA A 316 -2.01 1.13 -31.22
N ARG A 317 -2.13 0.49 -32.40
CA ARG A 317 -2.72 -0.86 -32.52
C ARG A 317 -1.91 -1.90 -31.77
N SER A 318 -0.58 -1.87 -31.92
CA SER A 318 0.33 -2.80 -31.22
C SER A 318 0.22 -2.64 -29.70
N GLU A 319 0.19 -1.40 -29.19
CA GLU A 319 0.04 -1.14 -27.75
C GLU A 319 -1.34 -1.57 -27.21
N HIS A 320 -2.40 -1.46 -28.00
CA HIS A 320 -3.71 -2.01 -27.64
C HIS A 320 -3.68 -3.54 -27.56
N GLU A 321 -3.11 -4.21 -28.55
CA GLU A 321 -2.97 -5.68 -28.54
C GLU A 321 -2.12 -6.16 -27.36
N LYS A 322 -1.00 -5.49 -27.09
CA LYS A 322 -0.16 -5.74 -25.92
C LYS A 322 -0.95 -5.63 -24.61
N SER A 323 -1.85 -4.64 -24.50
CA SER A 323 -2.70 -4.48 -23.32
C SER A 323 -3.74 -5.62 -23.17
N LEU A 324 -4.27 -6.14 -24.28
CA LEU A 324 -5.20 -7.27 -24.27
C LEU A 324 -4.50 -8.57 -23.86
N LEU A 325 -3.31 -8.82 -24.41
CA LEU A 325 -2.47 -9.95 -24.02
C LEU A 325 -2.05 -9.86 -22.54
N GLY A 326 -1.67 -8.66 -22.07
CA GLY A 326 -1.37 -8.42 -20.67
C GLY A 326 -2.57 -8.68 -19.74
N LEU A 327 -3.79 -8.27 -20.14
CA LEU A 327 -5.02 -8.57 -19.40
C LEU A 327 -5.31 -10.08 -19.35
N LYS A 328 -5.10 -10.81 -20.45
CA LYS A 328 -5.28 -12.26 -20.49
C LYS A 328 -4.29 -12.96 -19.55
N ASP A 329 -3.00 -12.64 -19.67
CA ASP A 329 -1.94 -13.20 -18.83
C ASP A 329 -2.16 -12.88 -17.34
N PHE A 330 -2.60 -11.66 -17.02
CA PHE A 330 -2.93 -11.31 -15.64
C PHE A 330 -4.13 -12.11 -15.11
N LYS A 331 -5.18 -12.34 -15.90
CA LYS A 331 -6.30 -13.22 -15.49
C LYS A 331 -5.84 -14.63 -15.17
N ASP A 332 -4.90 -15.18 -15.94
CA ASP A 332 -4.34 -16.51 -15.68
C ASP A 332 -3.52 -16.53 -14.37
N ARG A 333 -2.74 -15.47 -14.10
CA ARG A 333 -2.06 -15.29 -12.81
C ARG A 333 -3.02 -15.20 -11.63
N VAL A 334 -4.13 -14.46 -11.78
CA VAL A 334 -5.19 -14.36 -10.75
C VAL A 334 -5.81 -15.74 -10.47
N ARG A 335 -6.09 -16.54 -11.51
CA ARG A 335 -6.60 -17.91 -11.32
C ARG A 335 -5.64 -18.78 -10.53
N PHE A 336 -4.35 -18.70 -10.84
CA PHE A 336 -3.30 -19.43 -10.10
C PHE A 336 -3.24 -18.98 -8.64
N GLU A 337 -3.23 -17.67 -8.39
CA GLU A 337 -3.16 -17.10 -7.05
C GLU A 337 -4.37 -17.47 -6.18
N VAL A 338 -5.58 -17.43 -6.73
CA VAL A 338 -6.80 -17.85 -6.02
C VAL A 338 -6.75 -19.33 -5.66
N ARG A 339 -6.30 -20.19 -6.59
CA ARG A 339 -6.12 -21.63 -6.33
C ARG A 339 -5.10 -21.87 -5.22
N GLN A 340 -3.97 -21.15 -5.26
CA GLN A 340 -2.93 -21.27 -4.25
C GLN A 340 -3.45 -20.83 -2.88
N ALA A 341 -4.11 -19.66 -2.79
CA ALA A 341 -4.69 -19.16 -1.55
C ALA A 341 -5.77 -20.10 -0.98
N PHE A 342 -6.57 -20.71 -1.86
CA PHE A 342 -7.56 -21.72 -1.50
C PHE A 342 -6.92 -22.97 -0.88
N LEU A 343 -5.92 -23.55 -1.56
CA LEU A 343 -5.21 -24.74 -1.07
C LEU A 343 -4.47 -24.46 0.24
N ASP A 344 -3.88 -23.26 0.40
CA ASP A 344 -3.22 -22.86 1.63
C ASP A 344 -4.19 -22.71 2.80
N LEU A 345 -5.40 -22.20 2.55
CA LEU A 345 -6.47 -22.13 3.56
C LEU A 345 -6.99 -23.52 3.93
N GLU A 346 -7.24 -24.41 2.97
CA GLU A 346 -7.68 -25.78 3.24
C GLU A 346 -6.65 -26.55 4.07
N LYS A 347 -5.36 -26.45 3.68
CA LYS A 347 -4.25 -27.04 4.43
C LYS A 347 -4.19 -26.50 5.86
N ALA A 348 -4.28 -25.18 6.05
CA ALA A 348 -4.24 -24.58 7.38
C ALA A 348 -5.41 -25.06 8.26
N ARG A 349 -6.61 -25.18 7.67
CA ARG A 349 -7.80 -25.73 8.34
C ARG A 349 -7.59 -27.15 8.84
N GLU A 350 -7.04 -28.04 8.00
CA GLU A 350 -6.77 -29.43 8.40
C GLU A 350 -5.72 -29.51 9.52
N ILE A 351 -4.66 -28.70 9.43
CA ILE A 351 -3.58 -28.68 10.43
C ILE A 351 -4.09 -28.21 11.80
N ILE A 352 -4.99 -27.23 11.86
CA ILE A 352 -5.52 -26.71 13.13
C ILE A 352 -6.17 -27.82 13.96
N GLU A 353 -6.99 -28.68 13.35
CA GLU A 353 -7.67 -29.75 14.08
C GLU A 353 -6.67 -30.73 14.69
N PHE A 354 -5.63 -31.11 13.93
CA PHE A 354 -4.56 -31.97 14.44
C PHE A 354 -3.73 -31.30 15.54
N GLN A 355 -3.41 -30.02 15.40
CA GLN A 355 -2.62 -29.29 16.40
C GLN A 355 -3.40 -29.08 17.71
N LEU A 356 -4.71 -28.83 17.63
CA LEU A 356 -5.56 -28.75 18.82
C LEU A 356 -5.54 -30.07 19.61
N LYS A 357 -5.73 -31.20 18.92
CA LYS A 357 -5.64 -32.54 19.53
C LYS A 357 -4.24 -32.80 20.11
N ASN A 358 -3.18 -32.38 19.40
CA ASN A 358 -1.80 -32.52 19.86
C ASN A 358 -1.53 -31.74 21.16
N VAL A 359 -2.05 -30.51 21.28
CA VAL A 359 -1.96 -29.72 22.52
C VAL A 359 -2.67 -30.44 23.67
N GLN A 360 -3.92 -30.89 23.46
CA GLN A 360 -4.70 -31.60 24.47
C GLN A 360 -3.98 -32.86 24.97
N GLN A 361 -3.40 -33.65 24.06
CA GLN A 361 -2.63 -34.86 24.43
C GLN A 361 -1.33 -34.53 25.16
N ALA A 362 -0.62 -33.48 24.74
CA ALA A 362 0.61 -33.05 25.40
C ALA A 362 0.35 -32.51 26.81
N GLU A 363 -0.77 -31.82 27.03
CA GLU A 363 -1.19 -31.33 28.34
C GLU A 363 -1.55 -32.47 29.29
N GLU A 364 -2.31 -33.47 28.81
CA GLU A 364 -2.66 -34.64 29.62
C GLU A 364 -1.42 -35.49 29.94
N ASN A 365 -0.53 -35.70 28.96
CA ASN A 365 0.73 -36.39 29.19
C ASN A 365 1.60 -35.66 30.23
N LEU A 366 1.64 -34.32 30.18
CA LEU A 366 2.37 -33.53 31.16
C LEU A 366 1.81 -33.72 32.57
N LYS A 367 0.48 -33.75 32.70
CA LYS A 367 -0.19 -34.00 33.97
C LYS A 367 0.18 -35.38 34.53
N ILE A 368 0.13 -36.42 33.71
CA ILE A 368 0.48 -37.80 34.11
C ILE A 368 1.94 -37.89 34.55
N VAL A 369 2.87 -37.36 33.76
CA VAL A 369 4.31 -37.45 34.05
C VAL A 369 4.70 -36.63 35.27
N ARG A 370 4.08 -35.46 35.50
CA ARG A 370 4.28 -34.68 36.74
C ARG A 370 3.85 -35.47 37.97
N GLU A 371 2.69 -36.13 37.93
CA GLU A 371 2.22 -36.96 39.06
C GLU A 371 3.13 -38.18 39.31
N ARG A 372 3.63 -38.83 38.25
CA ARG A 372 4.60 -39.93 38.37
C ARG A 372 5.94 -39.46 38.94
N HIS A 373 6.44 -38.31 38.50
CA HIS A 373 7.69 -37.74 39.01
C HIS A 373 7.56 -37.35 40.50
N ARG A 374 6.42 -36.80 40.92
CA ARG A 374 6.12 -36.50 42.33
C ARG A 374 6.18 -37.75 43.21
N LYS A 375 5.82 -38.92 42.66
CA LYS A 375 5.89 -40.23 43.32
C LYS A 375 7.24 -40.95 43.15
N GLY A 376 8.23 -40.32 42.50
CA GLY A 376 9.55 -40.90 42.26
C GLY A 376 9.60 -41.98 41.17
N ILE A 377 8.55 -42.10 40.35
CA ILE A 377 8.39 -43.18 39.35
C ILE A 377 8.92 -42.77 37.96
N SER A 378 8.99 -41.47 37.67
CA SER A 378 9.46 -40.93 36.39
C SER A 378 10.80 -40.25 36.52
N THR A 379 11.61 -40.34 35.47
CA THR A 379 12.94 -39.70 35.42
C THR A 379 12.82 -38.21 35.10
N HIS A 380 13.87 -37.44 35.43
CA HIS A 380 13.95 -36.03 35.06
C HIS A 380 13.89 -35.83 33.52
N LEU A 381 14.53 -36.74 32.78
CA LEU A 381 14.52 -36.78 31.32
C LEU A 381 13.09 -36.87 30.75
N GLU A 382 12.22 -37.68 31.36
CA GLU A 382 10.82 -37.82 30.94
C GLU A 382 10.03 -36.52 31.15
N VAL A 383 10.14 -35.90 32.33
CA VAL A 383 9.46 -34.63 32.63
C VAL A 383 9.87 -33.55 31.63
N MET A 384 11.18 -33.44 31.35
CA MET A 384 11.72 -32.50 30.37
C MET A 384 11.21 -32.77 28.95
N GLY A 385 11.25 -34.04 28.53
CA GLY A 385 10.79 -34.43 27.19
C GLY A 385 9.33 -34.05 26.95
N VAL A 386 8.48 -34.20 27.97
CA VAL A 386 7.07 -33.83 27.89
C VAL A 386 6.86 -32.31 27.91
N HIS A 387 7.65 -31.55 28.67
CA HIS A 387 7.63 -30.08 28.60
C HIS A 387 8.00 -29.57 27.21
N LEU A 388 9.08 -30.07 26.64
CA LEU A 388 9.47 -29.72 25.28
C LEU A 388 8.38 -30.08 24.27
N ALA A 389 7.73 -31.23 24.44
CA ALA A 389 6.61 -31.64 23.60
C ALA A 389 5.41 -30.68 23.71
N LEU A 390 5.01 -30.28 24.93
CA LEU A 390 3.92 -29.33 25.13
C LEU A 390 4.24 -27.94 24.55
N THR A 391 5.44 -27.43 24.80
CA THR A 391 5.89 -26.14 24.22
C THR A 391 5.85 -26.17 22.70
N LYS A 392 6.29 -27.28 22.09
CA LYS A 392 6.22 -27.49 20.63
C LYS A 392 4.77 -27.57 20.15
N ALA A 393 3.90 -28.29 20.85
CA ALA A 393 2.48 -28.41 20.50
C ALA A 393 1.76 -27.06 20.56
N ARG A 394 1.91 -26.29 21.64
CA ARG A 394 1.32 -24.95 21.77
C ARG A 394 1.83 -23.98 20.71
N THR A 395 3.14 -23.99 20.47
CA THR A 395 3.77 -23.21 19.38
C THR A 395 3.18 -23.59 18.01
N GLY A 396 3.01 -24.90 17.75
CA GLY A 396 2.43 -25.41 16.51
C GLY A 396 0.97 -24.99 16.32
N TYR A 397 0.17 -25.05 17.39
CA TYR A 397 -1.23 -24.62 17.37
C TYR A 397 -1.39 -23.11 17.13
N ALA A 398 -0.62 -22.28 17.84
CA ALA A 398 -0.64 -20.83 17.64
C ALA A 398 -0.25 -20.45 16.20
N ARG A 399 0.77 -21.12 15.63
CA ARG A 399 1.15 -20.94 14.22
C ARG A 399 0.06 -21.38 13.26
N ALA A 400 -0.60 -22.51 13.51
CA ALA A 400 -1.69 -23.00 12.67
C ALA A 400 -2.88 -22.02 12.65
N LEU A 401 -3.25 -21.47 13.80
CA LEU A 401 -4.28 -20.42 13.90
C LEU A 401 -3.92 -19.17 13.09
N TYR A 402 -2.68 -18.69 13.24
CA TYR A 402 -2.16 -17.59 12.44
C TYR A 402 -2.21 -17.89 10.93
N GLU A 403 -1.71 -19.05 10.50
CA GLU A 403 -1.70 -19.45 9.09
C GLU A 403 -3.10 -19.52 8.48
N HIS A 404 -4.10 -19.98 9.25
CA HIS A 404 -5.50 -19.99 8.80
C HIS A 404 -6.08 -18.58 8.65
N LEU A 405 -5.81 -17.69 9.61
CA LEU A 405 -6.27 -16.29 9.54
C LEU A 405 -5.62 -15.53 8.37
N ILE A 406 -4.33 -15.77 8.12
CA ILE A 406 -3.64 -15.22 6.94
C ILE A 406 -4.12 -15.87 5.65
N GLY A 407 -4.39 -17.18 5.64
CA GLY A 407 -4.97 -17.89 4.50
C GLY A 407 -6.32 -17.29 4.10
N LYS A 408 -7.17 -17.01 5.09
CA LYS A 408 -8.46 -16.31 4.89
C LYS A 408 -8.25 -14.91 4.32
N ALA A 409 -7.37 -14.11 4.93
CA ALA A 409 -7.07 -12.76 4.44
C ALA A 409 -6.46 -12.77 3.02
N SER A 410 -5.65 -13.79 2.70
CA SER A 410 -5.04 -13.97 1.38
C SER A 410 -6.09 -14.31 0.32
N LEU A 411 -7.03 -15.21 0.65
CA LEU A 411 -8.15 -15.54 -0.24
C LEU A 411 -9.09 -14.35 -0.45
N GLU A 412 -9.39 -13.59 0.61
CA GLU A 412 -10.16 -12.35 0.52
C GLU A 412 -9.49 -11.35 -0.44
N ARG A 413 -8.16 -11.13 -0.32
CA ARG A 413 -7.41 -10.28 -1.24
C ARG A 413 -7.43 -10.83 -2.67
N ALA A 414 -7.16 -12.12 -2.85
CA ALA A 414 -7.09 -12.77 -4.16
C ALA A 414 -8.43 -12.75 -4.91
N THR A 415 -9.54 -12.79 -4.18
CA THR A 415 -10.91 -12.71 -4.73
C THR A 415 -11.39 -11.28 -4.98
N GLY A 416 -10.58 -10.26 -4.66
CA GLY A 416 -10.94 -8.86 -4.86
C GLY A 416 -11.86 -8.30 -3.77
N GLY A 417 -11.85 -8.89 -2.58
CA GLY A 417 -12.56 -8.39 -1.41
C GLY A 417 -12.15 -6.95 -1.11
N ARG A 418 -13.04 -6.00 -1.39
CA ARG A 418 -12.87 -4.61 -0.98
C ARG A 418 -13.11 -4.54 0.53
N TYR A 419 -12.26 -3.82 1.24
CA TYR A 419 -12.56 -3.42 2.60
C TYR A 419 -13.80 -2.51 2.56
N ARG A 420 -14.96 -3.10 2.83
CA ARG A 420 -16.16 -2.35 3.20
C ARG A 420 -16.05 -2.26 4.71
N GLY A 421 -15.51 -1.15 5.20
CA GLY A 421 -15.54 -0.85 6.63
C GLY A 421 -16.94 -1.16 7.14
N SER A 422 -17.02 -1.82 8.29
CA SER A 422 -18.30 -2.11 8.92
C SER A 422 -19.05 -0.77 9.05
N ARG A 423 -20.10 -0.59 8.24
CA ARG A 423 -21.09 0.44 8.52
C ARG A 423 -21.88 -0.14 9.69
N GLU A 424 -21.51 0.27 10.89
CA GLU A 424 -22.42 0.24 12.03
C GLU A 424 -23.72 0.97 11.70
#